data_AF-A0A3M7FWT2-F1
#
_entry.id   AF-A0A3M7FWT2-F1
#
_cell.length_a   1.000
_cell.length_b   1.000
_cell.length_c   1.000
_cell.angle_alpha   90.00
_cell.angle_beta   90.00
_cell.angle_gamma   90.00
#
_symmetry.space_group_name_H-M   'P 1'
#
loop_
_entity.id
_entity.type
_entity.pdbx_description
1 polymer ?
#
loop_
_entity_poly.entity_id
_entity_poly.type
_entity_poly.pdbx_seq_one_letter_code
_entity_poly.pdbx_strand_id
1 'polypeptide(L)'
;MSTADNSLPLMHTHYLSLLQRTYCERNATYAANLACVKKLQQRVFEMQAQLGASKDDPELTADALSKWKEKIDVTEELFMADDDELASLAEALLAKKRFKTEDELTKIDGRWYWALPQG
;
A
#
# COMPACT_ATOMS: atom_id res chain seq x y z
N MET A 1 18.13 23.27 2.11
CA MET A 1 17.92 22.39 0.94
C MET A 1 17.43 21.06 1.49
N SER A 2 16.11 20.82 1.46
CA SER A 2 15.55 19.54 1.87
C SER A 2 15.66 18.60 0.68
N THR A 3 16.54 17.61 0.78
CA THR A 3 16.55 16.46 -0.13
C THR A 3 15.19 15.80 0.00
N ALA A 4 14.30 16.04 -0.96
CA ALA A 4 13.17 15.14 -1.15
C ALA A 4 13.80 13.79 -1.44
N ASP A 5 13.82 12.93 -0.43
CA ASP A 5 14.21 11.54 -0.59
C ASP A 5 13.15 10.95 -1.53
N ASN A 6 13.45 10.94 -2.84
CA ASN A 6 12.59 10.42 -3.91
C ASN A 6 12.51 8.89 -3.85
N SER A 7 12.71 8.32 -2.67
CA SER A 7 12.57 6.90 -2.40
C SER A 7 11.08 6.61 -2.28
N LEU A 8 10.60 5.57 -2.98
CA LEU A 8 9.21 5.11 -2.85
C LEU A 8 8.88 4.91 -1.37
N PRO A 9 7.71 5.37 -0.89
CA PRO A 9 7.33 5.15 0.50
C PRO A 9 7.34 3.64 0.77
N LEU A 10 8.12 3.23 1.77
CA LEU A 10 8.39 1.82 2.03
C LEU A 10 7.09 1.15 2.45
N MET A 11 6.66 0.15 1.68
CA MET A 11 5.55 -0.70 2.10
C MET A 11 5.87 -1.38 3.42
N HIS A 12 4.94 -1.40 4.35
CA HIS A 12 5.00 -2.09 5.63
C HIS A 12 5.23 -3.58 5.46
N THR A 13 4.87 -4.18 4.31
CA THR A 13 5.26 -5.56 3.98
C THR A 13 6.78 -5.78 3.73
N HIS A 14 7.62 -4.75 3.90
CA HIS A 14 9.08 -4.86 3.75
C HIS A 14 9.73 -5.84 4.75
N TYR A 15 9.15 -6.06 5.93
CA TYR A 15 9.70 -7.01 6.92
C TYR A 15 9.57 -8.48 6.49
N LEU A 16 8.71 -8.78 5.52
CA LEU A 16 8.54 -10.13 5.02
C LEU A 16 9.78 -10.58 4.23
N SER A 17 10.27 -11.77 4.54
CA SER A 17 11.30 -12.44 3.72
C SER A 17 10.78 -12.75 2.32
N LEU A 18 11.68 -12.92 1.34
CA LEU A 18 11.31 -13.26 -0.04
C LEU A 18 10.38 -14.48 -0.10
N LEU A 19 10.66 -15.51 0.71
CA LEU A 19 9.84 -16.72 0.74
C LEU A 19 8.44 -16.46 1.30
N GLN A 20 8.32 -15.63 2.34
CA GLN A 20 7.01 -15.24 2.90
C GLN A 20 6.21 -14.40 1.92
N ARG A 21 6.85 -13.46 1.20
CA ARG A 21 6.20 -12.67 0.15
C ARG A 21 5.66 -13.55 -0.97
N THR A 22 6.52 -14.38 -1.55
CA THR A 22 6.12 -15.34 -2.59
C THR A 22 5.01 -16.28 -2.12
N TYR A 23 5.00 -16.63 -0.83
CA TYR A 23 3.95 -17.46 -0.27
C TYR A 23 2.61 -16.70 -0.19
N CYS A 24 2.60 -15.49 0.36
CA CYS A 24 1.40 -14.65 0.45
C CYS A 24 0.84 -14.29 -0.94
N GLU A 25 1.69 -13.99 -1.92
CA GLU A 25 1.31 -13.67 -3.30
C GLU A 25 0.56 -14.80 -4.02
N ARG A 26 0.61 -16.04 -3.52
CA ARG A 26 -0.22 -17.13 -4.06
C ARG A 26 -1.69 -17.00 -3.69
N ASN A 27 -2.03 -16.26 -2.65
CA ASN A 27 -3.41 -15.99 -2.28
C ASN A 27 -3.97 -14.87 -3.17
N ALA A 28 -5.12 -15.12 -3.81
CA ALA A 28 -5.70 -14.20 -4.77
C ALA A 28 -6.09 -12.85 -4.13
N THR A 29 -6.63 -12.86 -2.91
CA THR A 29 -6.98 -11.64 -2.17
C THR A 29 -5.74 -10.81 -1.86
N TYR A 30 -4.67 -11.44 -1.39
CA TYR A 30 -3.40 -10.75 -1.13
C TYR A 30 -2.78 -10.18 -2.41
N ALA A 31 -2.76 -10.95 -3.50
CA ALA A 31 -2.24 -10.48 -4.78
C ALA A 31 -3.02 -9.27 -5.32
N ALA A 32 -4.35 -9.28 -5.19
CA ALA A 32 -5.20 -8.16 -5.59
C ALA A 32 -4.93 -6.90 -4.74
N ASN A 33 -4.88 -7.05 -3.41
CA ASN A 33 -4.58 -5.94 -2.50
C ASN A 33 -3.17 -5.39 -2.72
N LEU A 34 -2.17 -6.26 -2.89
CA LEU A 34 -0.80 -5.86 -3.23
C LEU A 34 -0.73 -5.04 -4.52
N ALA A 35 -1.48 -5.43 -5.55
CA ALA A 35 -1.55 -4.67 -6.80
C ALA A 35 -2.22 -3.30 -6.62
N CYS A 36 -3.21 -3.19 -5.74
CA CYS A 36 -3.86 -1.93 -5.39
C CYS A 36 -2.87 -0.98 -4.68
N VAL A 37 -2.23 -1.47 -3.61
CA VAL A 37 -1.25 -0.70 -2.82
C VAL A 37 -0.10 -0.21 -3.70
N LYS A 38 0.45 -1.06 -4.59
CA LYS A 38 1.50 -0.67 -5.53
C LYS A 38 1.07 0.47 -6.48
N LYS A 39 -0.19 0.48 -6.91
CA LYS A 39 -0.73 1.58 -7.74
C LYS A 39 -0.82 2.88 -6.95
N LEU A 40 -1.27 2.82 -5.69
CA LEU A 40 -1.32 3.98 -4.81
C LEU A 40 0.09 4.52 -4.50
N GLN A 41 1.03 3.64 -4.20
CA GLN A 41 2.45 3.97 -3.99
C GLN A 41 3.03 4.71 -5.21
N GLN A 42 2.82 4.17 -6.42
CA GLN A 42 3.25 4.79 -7.67
C GLN A 42 2.58 6.14 -7.88
N ARG A 43 1.29 6.26 -7.53
CA ARG A 43 0.54 7.51 -7.67
C ARG A 43 1.07 8.61 -6.74
N VAL A 44 1.36 8.30 -5.49
CA VAL A 44 2.01 9.22 -4.53
C VAL A 44 3.33 9.71 -5.13
N PHE A 45 4.16 8.79 -5.60
CA PHE A 45 5.45 9.13 -6.20
C PHE A 45 5.32 10.06 -7.43
N GLU A 46 4.40 9.75 -8.35
CA GLU A 46 4.14 10.59 -9.52
C GLU A 46 3.72 12.00 -9.13
N MET A 47 2.87 12.13 -8.12
CA MET A 47 2.46 13.43 -7.62
C MET A 47 3.66 14.13 -6.98
N GLN A 48 4.37 13.53 -6.03
CA GLN A 48 5.57 14.14 -5.44
C GLN A 48 6.59 14.61 -6.49
N ALA A 49 6.82 13.83 -7.56
CA ALA A 49 7.70 14.18 -8.67
C ALA A 49 7.20 15.39 -9.48
N GLN A 50 5.90 15.40 -9.82
CA GLN A 50 5.26 16.54 -10.49
C GLN A 50 5.30 17.80 -9.62
N LEU A 51 5.05 17.70 -8.31
CA LEU A 51 5.20 18.81 -7.38
C LEU A 51 6.63 19.34 -7.39
N GLY A 52 7.62 18.44 -7.37
CA GLY A 52 9.03 18.78 -7.48
C GLY A 52 9.33 19.57 -8.76
N ALA A 53 8.82 19.11 -9.90
CA ALA A 53 9.02 19.76 -11.20
C ALA A 53 8.32 21.12 -11.32
N SER A 54 7.18 21.31 -10.65
CA SER A 54 6.42 22.57 -10.67
C SER A 54 6.95 23.64 -9.71
N LYS A 55 7.91 23.35 -8.82
CA LYS A 55 8.43 24.33 -7.84
C LYS A 55 9.13 25.53 -8.48
N ASP A 56 9.64 25.37 -9.70
CA ASP A 56 10.32 26.43 -10.45
C ASP A 56 9.38 27.17 -11.42
N ASP A 57 8.08 26.83 -11.42
CA ASP A 57 7.07 27.47 -12.27
C ASP A 57 6.64 28.84 -11.66
N PRO A 58 6.92 29.97 -12.33
CA PRO A 58 6.56 31.29 -11.84
C PRO A 58 5.04 31.55 -11.82
N GLU A 59 4.24 30.74 -12.52
CA GLU A 59 2.77 30.84 -12.53
C GLU A 59 2.12 30.03 -11.38
N LEU A 60 2.90 29.23 -10.65
CA LEU A 60 2.38 28.43 -9.54
C LEU A 60 2.05 29.30 -8.32
N THR A 61 0.75 29.55 -8.13
CA THR A 61 0.27 30.27 -6.94
C THR A 61 0.44 29.45 -5.66
N ALA A 62 0.59 30.14 -4.53
CA ALA A 62 0.67 29.49 -3.21
C ALA A 62 -0.59 28.66 -2.88
N ASP A 63 -1.78 29.09 -3.33
CA ASP A 63 -3.03 28.34 -3.16
C ASP A 63 -3.04 27.06 -3.99
N ALA A 64 -2.60 27.12 -5.26
CA ALA A 64 -2.47 25.94 -6.11
C ALA A 64 -1.47 24.95 -5.50
N LEU A 65 -0.33 25.43 -5.00
CA LEU A 65 0.67 24.61 -4.31
C LEU A 65 0.09 23.95 -3.05
N SER A 66 -0.69 24.68 -2.24
CA SER A 66 -1.30 24.16 -1.02
C SER A 66 -2.29 23.04 -1.33
N LYS A 67 -3.19 23.24 -2.30
CA LYS A 67 -4.16 22.21 -2.75
C LYS A 67 -3.47 20.98 -3.31
N TRP A 68 -2.32 21.17 -3.93
CA TRP A 68 -1.52 20.08 -4.47
C TRP A 68 -0.89 19.22 -3.37
N LYS A 69 -0.34 19.86 -2.33
CA LYS A 69 0.18 19.16 -1.15
C LYS A 69 -0.93 18.39 -0.42
N GLU A 70 -2.08 19.02 -0.20
CA GLU A 70 -3.23 18.36 0.44
C GLU A 70 -3.67 17.10 -0.33
N LYS A 71 -3.66 17.12 -1.67
CA LYS A 71 -3.94 15.93 -2.49
C LYS A 71 -2.90 14.83 -2.32
N ILE A 72 -1.63 15.19 -2.18
CA ILE A 72 -0.56 14.23 -1.91
C ILE A 72 -0.79 13.62 -0.54
N ASP A 73 -0.98 14.44 0.49
CA ASP A 73 -1.20 14.01 1.87
C ASP A 73 -2.39 13.02 1.97
N VAL A 74 -3.53 13.36 1.36
CA VAL A 74 -4.71 12.45 1.31
C VAL A 74 -4.39 11.13 0.61
N THR A 75 -3.60 11.16 -0.46
CA THR A 75 -3.24 9.93 -1.18
C THR A 75 -2.22 9.10 -0.39
N GLU A 76 -1.31 9.75 0.32
CA GLU A 76 -0.37 9.10 1.24
C GLU A 76 -1.12 8.43 2.39
N GLU A 77 -2.10 9.09 3.01
CA GLU A 77 -2.94 8.50 4.04
C GLU A 77 -3.68 7.25 3.54
N LEU A 78 -4.25 7.31 2.34
CA LEU A 78 -4.90 6.16 1.70
C LEU A 78 -3.91 5.02 1.43
N PHE A 79 -2.72 5.34 0.90
CA PHE A 79 -1.66 4.36 0.70
C PHE A 79 -1.28 3.66 2.01
N MET A 80 -1.06 4.42 3.08
CA MET A 80 -0.68 3.89 4.39
C MET A 80 -1.78 2.98 4.96
N ALA A 81 -3.04 3.37 4.84
CA ALA A 81 -4.17 2.56 5.32
C ALA A 81 -4.28 1.23 4.56
N ASP A 82 -4.15 1.24 3.23
CA ASP A 82 -4.21 0.02 2.43
C ASP A 82 -2.97 -0.87 2.61
N ASP A 83 -1.81 -0.27 2.88
CA ASP A 83 -0.57 -0.98 3.16
C ASP A 83 -0.57 -1.63 4.56
N ASP A 84 -1.13 -0.95 5.58
CA ASP A 84 -1.43 -1.53 6.90
C ASP A 84 -2.38 -2.73 6.79
N GLU A 85 -3.42 -2.58 5.97
CA GLU A 85 -4.38 -3.65 5.69
C GLU A 85 -3.70 -4.86 5.03
N LEU A 86 -2.80 -4.60 4.08
CA LEU A 86 -2.02 -5.63 3.40
C LEU A 86 -1.05 -6.34 4.37
N ALA A 87 -0.43 -5.61 5.29
CA ALA A 87 0.41 -6.19 6.34
C ALA A 87 -0.41 -7.11 7.26
N SER A 88 -1.59 -6.67 7.71
CA SER A 88 -2.51 -7.50 8.51
C SER A 88 -2.93 -8.78 7.77
N LEU A 89 -3.19 -8.68 6.46
CA LEU A 89 -3.51 -9.83 5.63
C LEU A 89 -2.33 -10.81 5.52
N ALA A 90 -1.10 -10.30 5.34
CA ALA A 90 0.10 -11.13 5.36
C ALA A 90 0.27 -11.88 6.69
N GLU A 91 0.05 -11.22 7.83
CA GLU A 91 0.12 -11.85 9.14
C GLU A 91 -0.88 -13.01 9.28
N ALA A 92 -2.14 -12.79 8.86
CA ALA A 92 -3.17 -13.82 8.87
C ALA A 92 -2.83 -15.02 7.96
N LEU A 93 -2.26 -14.73 6.77
CA LEU A 93 -1.80 -15.76 5.83
C LEU A 93 -0.68 -16.60 6.43
N LEU A 94 0.31 -15.95 7.05
CA LEU A 94 1.50 -16.60 7.60
C LEU A 94 1.23 -17.33 8.92
N ALA A 95 0.14 -17.02 9.61
CA ALA A 95 -0.32 -17.80 10.77
C ALA A 95 -0.68 -19.25 10.40
N LYS A 96 -1.09 -19.52 9.15
CA LYS A 96 -1.38 -20.87 8.66
C LYS A 96 -0.18 -21.42 7.89
N LYS A 97 0.45 -22.48 8.43
CA LYS A 97 1.64 -23.12 7.84
C LYS A 97 1.46 -23.57 6.38
N ARG A 98 0.23 -23.96 6.00
CA ARG A 98 -0.15 -24.39 4.66
C ARG A 98 -1.59 -23.98 4.36
N PHE A 99 -1.79 -23.10 3.39
CA PHE A 99 -3.07 -22.76 2.79
C PHE A 99 -3.12 -23.18 1.31
N LYS A 100 -4.32 -23.48 0.82
CA LYS A 100 -4.59 -23.62 -0.62
C LYS A 100 -4.87 -22.26 -1.21
N THR A 101 -4.57 -22.07 -2.49
CA THR A 101 -4.83 -20.79 -3.18
C THR A 101 -6.32 -20.45 -3.24
N GLU A 102 -7.19 -21.46 -3.14
CA GLU A 102 -8.64 -21.31 -3.06
C GLU A 102 -9.15 -20.92 -1.66
N ASP A 103 -8.30 -20.95 -0.63
CA ASP A 103 -8.73 -20.62 0.73
C ASP A 103 -9.11 -19.13 0.80
N GLU A 104 -10.37 -18.86 1.09
CA GLU A 104 -10.89 -17.50 1.24
C GLU A 104 -10.51 -16.93 2.63
N LEU A 105 -10.20 -15.63 2.64
CA LEU A 105 -10.09 -14.86 3.88
C LEU A 105 -11.27 -13.90 3.98
N THR A 106 -11.78 -13.76 5.19
CA THR A 106 -12.87 -12.84 5.51
C THR A 106 -12.36 -11.82 6.51
N LYS A 107 -12.73 -10.56 6.30
CA LYS A 107 -12.44 -9.48 7.24
C LYS A 107 -13.58 -9.36 8.25
N ILE A 108 -13.26 -9.46 9.53
CA ILE A 108 -14.21 -9.31 10.64
C ILE A 108 -13.59 -8.35 11.65
N ASP A 109 -14.29 -7.27 11.99
CA ASP A 109 -13.85 -6.24 12.95
C ASP A 109 -12.41 -5.74 12.74
N GLY A 110 -12.03 -5.52 11.47
CA GLY A 110 -10.69 -5.02 11.12
C GLY A 110 -9.58 -6.06 11.13
N ARG A 111 -9.89 -7.35 11.28
CA ARG A 111 -8.90 -8.44 11.25
C ARG A 111 -9.26 -9.48 10.19
N TRP A 112 -8.22 -10.05 9.58
CA TRP A 112 -8.35 -11.11 8.60
C TRP A 112 -8.42 -12.48 9.28
N TYR A 113 -9.44 -13.25 8.92
CA TYR A 113 -9.65 -14.62 9.38
C TYR A 113 -9.76 -15.55 8.18
N TRP A 114 -9.27 -16.77 8.37
CA TRP A 114 -9.56 -17.85 7.42
C TRP A 114 -11.05 -18.17 7.46
N ALA A 115 -11.67 -18.31 6.28
CA ALA A 115 -13.04 -18.79 6.20
C ALA A 115 -13.13 -20.15 6.91
N LEU A 116 -14.16 -20.31 7.75
CA LEU A 116 -14.43 -21.59 8.39
C LEU A 116 -14.81 -22.61 7.32
N PRO A 117 -14.36 -23.88 7.43
CA PRO A 117 -14.84 -24.92 6.54
C PRO A 117 -16.36 -25.00 6.68
N GLN A 118 -17.08 -24.92 5.55
CA GLN A 118 -18.49 -25.28 5.52
C GLN A 118 -18.56 -26.78 5.81
N GLY A 119 -19.08 -27.12 7.00
CA GLY A 119 -19.21 -28.51 7.46
C GLY A 119 -20.19 -29.33 6.63
#